data_AF-W7YZ65-F1
#
_entry.id   AF-W7YZ65-F1
#
_cell.length_a   1.000
_cell.length_b   1.000
_cell.length_c   1.000
_cell.angle_alpha   90.00
_cell.angle_beta   90.00
_cell.angle_gamma   90.00
#
_symmetry.space_group_name_H-M   'P 1'
#
loop_
_entity.id
_entity.type
_entity.pdbx_description
1 polymer ?
#
loop_
_entity_poly.entity_id
_entity_poly.type
_entity_poly.pdbx_seq_one_letter_code
_entity_poly.pdbx_strand_id
1 'polypeptide(L)'
;MVRQDSWTPEDDLCLSTTVLGFIKNGGTQLTAFEIVGEKTNRTPAACGFRWNSYLRKMYESEIKEAKLNRTLLKSQKKVHSKSTESFSIPSVSSESTISLDVIINSLLQFKEQFEDMRKTIMDLHNKNDELEQKSSKEHNDTTTDDMRSLLEIMKRAEKLGLTNREKPAI
;
A
#
# COMPACT_ATOMS: atom_id res chain seq x y z
N MET A 1 -38.94 6.81 -13.20
CA MET A 1 -37.66 6.11 -13.41
C MET A 1 -36.56 7.16 -13.47
N VAL A 2 -35.89 7.40 -12.34
CA VAL A 2 -34.90 8.48 -12.19
C VAL A 2 -33.53 7.90 -12.56
N ARG A 3 -32.83 8.54 -13.50
CA ARG A 3 -31.45 8.19 -13.84
C ARG A 3 -30.54 8.55 -12.66
N GLN A 4 -29.86 7.56 -12.07
CA GLN A 4 -28.73 7.80 -11.19
C GLN A 4 -27.45 7.86 -12.04
N ASP A 5 -27.23 9.01 -12.69
CA ASP A 5 -26.15 9.18 -13.67
C ASP A 5 -24.78 9.54 -13.04
N SER A 6 -24.71 9.73 -11.71
CA SER A 6 -23.46 10.17 -11.07
C SER A 6 -22.77 9.03 -10.31
N TRP A 7 -21.56 8.68 -10.76
CA TRP A 7 -20.63 7.85 -10.00
C TRP A 7 -20.16 8.59 -8.75
N THR A 8 -20.29 7.95 -7.59
CA THR A 8 -19.78 8.50 -6.33
C THR A 8 -18.33 8.05 -6.08
N PRO A 9 -17.56 8.78 -5.25
CA PRO A 9 -16.23 8.33 -4.82
C PRO A 9 -16.26 6.94 -4.17
N GLU A 10 -17.32 6.61 -3.45
CA GLU A 10 -17.54 5.31 -2.81
C GLU A 10 -17.73 4.20 -3.86
N ASP A 11 -18.50 4.47 -4.92
CA ASP A 11 -18.66 3.54 -6.04
C ASP A 11 -17.32 3.29 -6.76
N ASP A 12 -16.56 4.35 -6.99
CA ASP A 12 -15.25 4.30 -7.64
C ASP A 12 -14.25 3.51 -6.79
N LEU A 13 -14.26 3.69 -5.47
CA LEU A 13 -13.46 2.94 -4.51
C LEU A 13 -13.85 1.45 -4.49
N CYS A 14 -15.14 1.15 -4.48
CA CYS A 14 -15.64 -0.23 -4.54
C CYS A 14 -15.18 -0.93 -5.84
N LEU A 15 -15.28 -0.22 -6.97
CA LEU A 15 -14.87 -0.71 -8.27
C LEU A 15 -13.35 -0.93 -8.34
N SER A 16 -12.55 0.05 -7.90
CA SER A 16 -11.09 -0.04 -8.01
C SER A 16 -10.50 -1.13 -7.12
N THR A 17 -10.89 -1.18 -5.86
CA THR A 17 -10.41 -2.19 -4.89
C THR A 17 -10.73 -3.61 -5.36
N THR A 18 -11.97 -3.85 -5.80
CA THR A 18 -12.39 -5.16 -6.29
C THR A 18 -11.61 -5.57 -7.54
N VAL A 19 -11.52 -4.69 -8.54
CA VAL A 19 -10.84 -5.00 -9.81
C VAL A 19 -9.34 -5.23 -9.60
N LEU A 20 -8.67 -4.41 -8.79
CA LEU A 20 -7.25 -4.60 -8.45
C LEU A 20 -7.01 -5.92 -7.71
N GLY A 21 -7.90 -6.29 -6.78
CA GLY A 21 -7.86 -7.59 -6.10
C GLY A 21 -7.95 -8.76 -7.08
N PHE A 22 -8.87 -8.70 -8.05
CA PHE A 22 -8.99 -9.71 -9.10
C PHE A 22 -7.74 -9.78 -9.99
N ILE A 23 -7.12 -8.63 -10.32
CA ILE A 23 -5.88 -8.60 -11.11
C ILE A 23 -4.73 -9.26 -10.33
N LYS A 24 -4.58 -8.97 -9.03
CA LYS A 24 -3.57 -9.57 -8.15
C LYS A 24 -3.73 -11.08 -8.03
N ASN A 25 -4.97 -11.54 -7.82
CA ASN A 25 -5.29 -12.95 -7.62
C ASN A 25 -5.40 -13.74 -8.95
N GLY A 26 -5.30 -13.05 -10.09
CA GLY A 26 -5.33 -13.67 -11.41
C GLY A 26 -6.74 -13.99 -11.94
N GLY A 27 -7.78 -13.47 -11.31
CA GLY A 27 -9.15 -13.53 -11.83
C GLY A 27 -9.38 -12.59 -13.03
N THR A 28 -10.58 -12.64 -13.61
CA THR A 28 -10.92 -11.79 -14.76
C THR A 28 -11.53 -10.47 -14.31
N GLN A 29 -11.36 -9.42 -15.11
CA GLN A 29 -12.02 -8.14 -14.83
C GLN A 29 -13.54 -8.25 -14.99
N LEU A 30 -14.02 -9.14 -15.87
CA LEU A 30 -15.44 -9.40 -16.08
C LEU A 30 -16.12 -9.88 -14.80
N THR A 31 -15.51 -10.86 -14.10
CA THR A 31 -16.04 -11.34 -12.81
C THR A 31 -16.01 -10.24 -11.74
N ALA A 32 -15.01 -9.35 -11.77
CA ALA A 32 -14.98 -8.20 -10.87
C ALA A 32 -16.11 -7.21 -11.17
N PHE A 33 -16.42 -6.96 -12.45
CA PHE A 33 -17.50 -6.07 -12.85
C PHE A 33 -18.89 -6.63 -12.52
N GLU A 34 -19.07 -7.96 -12.58
CA GLU A 34 -20.30 -8.63 -12.13
C GLU A 34 -20.54 -8.38 -10.63
N ILE A 35 -19.53 -8.64 -9.80
CA ILE A 35 -19.61 -8.47 -8.35
C ILE A 35 -19.85 -7.01 -7.97
N VAL A 36 -19.15 -6.07 -8.60
CA VAL A 36 -19.33 -4.63 -8.31
C VAL A 36 -20.68 -4.14 -8.84
N GLY A 37 -21.13 -4.65 -9.98
CA GLY A 37 -22.46 -4.33 -10.53
C GLY A 37 -23.58 -4.72 -9.57
N GLU A 38 -23.50 -5.92 -8.99
CA GLU A 38 -24.45 -6.37 -7.97
C GLU A 38 -24.42 -5.47 -6.72
N LYS A 39 -23.22 -5.11 -6.24
CA LYS A 39 -23.06 -4.25 -5.05
C LYS A 39 -23.53 -2.81 -5.24
N THR A 40 -23.30 -2.25 -6.42
CA THR A 40 -23.63 -0.84 -6.74
C THR A 40 -24.99 -0.70 -7.44
N ASN A 41 -25.76 -1.79 -7.56
CA ASN A 41 -27.01 -1.86 -8.33
C ASN A 41 -26.86 -1.31 -9.77
N ARG A 42 -25.72 -1.62 -10.42
CA ARG A 42 -25.38 -1.21 -11.79
C ARG A 42 -25.11 -2.41 -12.67
N THR A 43 -25.15 -2.20 -13.99
CA THR A 43 -24.80 -3.26 -14.93
C THR A 43 -23.28 -3.47 -14.98
N PRO A 44 -22.79 -4.71 -15.20
CA PRO A 44 -21.35 -4.97 -15.34
C PRO A 44 -20.73 -4.16 -16.48
N ALA A 45 -21.50 -3.89 -17.54
CA ALA A 45 -21.10 -3.02 -18.65
C ALA A 45 -20.84 -1.57 -18.21
N ALA A 46 -21.67 -1.02 -17.32
CA ALA A 46 -21.47 0.32 -16.77
C ALA A 46 -20.21 0.39 -15.89
N CYS A 47 -19.98 -0.61 -15.05
CA CYS A 47 -18.75 -0.75 -14.26
C CYS A 47 -17.50 -0.82 -15.16
N GLY A 48 -17.57 -1.60 -16.24
CA GLY A 48 -16.49 -1.68 -17.23
C GLY A 48 -16.22 -0.35 -17.93
N PHE A 49 -17.27 0.40 -18.30
CA PHE A 49 -17.11 1.71 -18.92
C PHE A 49 -16.46 2.72 -17.98
N ARG A 50 -16.89 2.80 -16.71
CA ARG A 50 -16.28 3.68 -15.71
C ARG A 50 -14.82 3.33 -15.47
N TRP A 51 -14.53 2.03 -15.32
CA TRP A 51 -13.19 1.54 -15.14
C TRP A 51 -12.28 1.94 -16.30
N ASN A 52 -12.68 1.64 -17.54
CA ASN A 52 -11.84 1.90 -18.72
C ASN A 52 -11.67 3.39 -19.03
N SER A 53 -12.69 4.22 -18.75
CA SER A 53 -12.68 5.64 -19.09
C SER A 53 -11.89 6.50 -18.10
N TYR A 54 -11.94 6.17 -16.81
CA TYR A 54 -11.39 7.00 -15.74
C TYR A 54 -10.42 6.24 -14.82
N LEU A 55 -10.90 5.21 -14.11
CA LEU A 55 -10.13 4.57 -13.03
C LEU A 55 -8.88 3.84 -13.54
N ARG A 56 -8.92 3.22 -14.72
CA ARG A 56 -7.78 2.50 -15.30
C ARG A 56 -6.55 3.40 -15.51
N LYS A 57 -6.77 4.69 -15.81
CA LYS A 57 -5.70 5.68 -15.96
C LYS A 57 -5.18 6.14 -14.59
N MET A 58 -6.08 6.36 -13.63
CA MET A 58 -5.71 6.77 -12.28
C MET A 58 -4.88 5.69 -11.56
N TYR A 59 -5.26 4.42 -11.71
CA TYR A 59 -4.63 3.29 -11.02
C TYR A 59 -3.56 2.56 -11.87
N GLU A 60 -2.95 3.23 -12.85
CA GLU A 60 -2.02 2.59 -13.79
C GLU A 60 -0.82 1.94 -13.08
N SER A 61 -0.24 2.61 -12.07
CA SER A 61 0.89 2.07 -11.30
C SER A 61 0.52 0.78 -10.58
N GLU A 62 -0.61 0.80 -9.88
CA GLU A 62 -1.10 -0.36 -9.11
C GLU A 62 -1.47 -1.53 -10.01
N ILE A 63 -1.97 -1.27 -11.22
CA ILE A 63 -2.21 -2.30 -12.23
C ILE A 63 -0.89 -2.93 -12.70
N LYS A 64 0.17 -2.14 -12.90
CA LYS A 64 1.50 -2.64 -13.27
C LYS A 64 2.06 -3.54 -12.18
N GLU A 65 2.02 -3.08 -10.94
CA GLU A 65 2.48 -3.85 -9.77
C GLU A 65 1.69 -5.15 -9.59
N ALA A 66 0.35 -5.09 -9.69
CA ALA A 66 -0.50 -6.28 -9.59
C ALA A 66 -0.19 -7.32 -10.67
N LYS A 67 0.10 -6.87 -11.91
CA LYS A 67 0.51 -7.76 -13.01
C LYS A 67 1.90 -8.35 -12.80
N LEU A 68 2.86 -7.56 -12.32
CA LEU A 68 4.21 -8.02 -12.03
C LEU A 68 4.18 -9.12 -10.95
N ASN A 69 3.48 -8.87 -9.85
CA ASN A 69 3.28 -9.85 -8.79
C ASN A 69 2.66 -11.16 -9.31
N ARG A 70 1.68 -11.07 -10.21
CA ARG A 70 1.11 -12.25 -10.86
C ARG A 70 2.14 -13.04 -11.69
N THR A 71 3.01 -12.34 -12.42
CA THR A 71 4.06 -13.02 -13.22
C THR A 71 5.09 -13.72 -12.33
N LEU A 72 5.49 -13.11 -11.21
CA LEU A 72 6.41 -13.72 -10.25
C LEU A 72 5.81 -15.00 -9.64
N LEU A 73 4.54 -14.96 -9.21
CA LEU A 73 3.82 -16.12 -8.67
C LEU A 73 3.63 -17.23 -9.71
N LYS A 74 3.40 -16.89 -10.98
CA LYS A 74 3.30 -17.88 -12.07
C LYS A 74 4.65 -18.51 -12.42
N SER A 75 5.74 -17.74 -12.36
CA SER A 75 7.09 -18.26 -12.57
C SER A 75 7.51 -19.22 -11.46
N GLN A 76 7.13 -18.96 -10.20
CA GLN A 76 7.35 -19.92 -9.10
C GLN A 76 6.55 -21.23 -9.30
N LYS A 77 5.32 -21.19 -9.81
CA LYS A 77 4.53 -22.41 -10.10
C LYS A 77 5.04 -23.22 -11.29
N LYS A 78 5.65 -22.60 -12.31
CA LYS A 78 6.16 -23.32 -13.51
C LYS A 78 7.39 -24.19 -13.25
N VAL A 79 8.11 -24.00 -12.14
CA VAL A 79 9.24 -24.86 -11.77
C VAL A 79 8.77 -26.25 -11.30
N HIS A 80 7.49 -26.43 -10.94
CA HIS A 80 6.94 -27.69 -10.43
C HIS A 80 6.05 -28.47 -11.43
N SER A 81 6.02 -28.08 -12.70
CA SER A 81 5.15 -28.67 -13.73
C SER A 81 5.93 -28.98 -15.02
N LYS A 82 6.85 -29.95 -14.96
CA LYS A 82 7.44 -30.59 -16.14
C LYS A 82 7.46 -32.12 -15.99
N SER A 83 6.27 -32.68 -16.02
CA SER A 83 5.92 -34.06 -16.40
C SER A 83 4.38 -34.07 -16.39
N THR A 84 3.60 -34.49 -17.38
CA THR A 84 3.78 -35.27 -18.61
C THR A 84 2.46 -35.07 -19.39
N GLU A 85 2.50 -35.18 -20.72
CA GLU A 85 1.32 -34.96 -21.58
C GLU A 85 0.23 -36.05 -21.46
N SER A 86 -1.01 -35.60 -21.74
CA SER A 86 -2.16 -36.26 -22.41
C SER A 86 -2.76 -37.58 -21.88
N PHE A 87 -4.03 -37.51 -21.41
CA PHE A 87 -5.21 -38.27 -21.92
C PHE A 87 -6.49 -37.81 -21.21
N SER A 88 -7.62 -37.73 -21.93
CA SER A 88 -8.93 -37.30 -21.42
C SER A 88 -9.78 -38.47 -20.91
N ILE A 89 -10.34 -38.38 -19.68
CA ILE A 89 -11.65 -38.95 -19.27
C ILE A 89 -12.24 -38.05 -18.15
N PRO A 90 -13.51 -37.60 -18.23
CA PRO A 90 -14.19 -36.87 -17.15
C PRO A 90 -15.03 -37.83 -16.29
N SER A 91 -14.63 -38.08 -15.04
CA SER A 91 -15.55 -38.39 -13.93
C SER A 91 -14.79 -38.55 -12.61
N VAL A 92 -15.55 -38.33 -11.52
CA VAL A 92 -15.33 -38.70 -10.12
C VAL A 92 -14.38 -37.86 -9.27
N SER A 93 -14.98 -37.19 -8.28
CA SER A 93 -14.51 -36.94 -6.92
C SER A 93 -13.02 -37.18 -6.66
N SER A 94 -12.22 -36.11 -6.68
CA SER A 94 -10.89 -36.12 -6.08
C SER A 94 -10.87 -35.19 -4.88
N GLU A 95 -11.04 -35.77 -3.70
CA GLU A 95 -10.45 -35.23 -2.49
C GLU A 95 -8.94 -35.22 -2.75
N SER A 96 -8.43 -34.09 -3.22
CA SER A 96 -7.03 -33.91 -3.57
C SER A 96 -6.23 -33.91 -2.27
N THR A 97 -5.82 -35.08 -1.83
CA THR A 97 -4.88 -35.24 -0.72
C THR A 97 -3.57 -34.58 -1.14
N ILE A 98 -3.37 -33.34 -0.70
CA ILE A 98 -2.15 -32.58 -0.90
C ILE A 98 -1.00 -33.42 -0.33
N SER A 99 0.00 -33.71 -1.16
CA SER A 99 1.15 -34.52 -0.73
C SER A 99 1.86 -33.88 0.46
N LEU A 100 2.28 -34.69 1.43
CA LEU A 100 2.99 -34.26 2.63
C LEU A 100 4.25 -33.43 2.27
N ASP A 101 4.93 -33.79 1.18
CA ASP A 101 6.12 -33.06 0.70
C ASP A 101 5.79 -31.63 0.23
N VAL A 102 4.60 -31.43 -0.35
CA VAL A 102 4.13 -30.10 -0.76
C VAL A 102 3.87 -29.23 0.46
N ILE A 103 3.32 -29.83 1.53
CA ILE A 103 3.10 -29.15 2.80
C ILE A 103 4.43 -28.78 3.45
N ILE A 104 5.38 -29.72 3.50
CA ILE A 104 6.72 -29.47 4.06
C ILE A 104 7.43 -28.33 3.33
N ASN A 105 7.44 -28.35 2.00
CA ASN A 105 8.05 -27.28 1.21
C ASN A 105 7.34 -25.94 1.41
N SER A 106 6.01 -25.94 1.48
CA SER A 106 5.23 -24.73 1.75
C SER A 106 5.52 -24.14 3.13
N LEU A 107 5.68 -25.00 4.15
CA LEU A 107 6.02 -24.59 5.51
C LEU A 107 7.44 -24.06 5.62
N LEU A 108 8.41 -24.65 4.91
CA LEU A 108 9.78 -24.15 4.84
C LEU A 108 9.84 -22.78 4.15
N GLN A 109 9.12 -22.61 3.04
CA GLN A 109 9.00 -21.31 2.37
C GLN A 109 8.34 -20.27 3.28
N PHE A 110 7.28 -20.66 4.00
CA PHE A 110 6.62 -19.76 4.94
C PHE A 110 7.55 -19.34 6.09
N LYS A 111 8.37 -20.27 6.59
CA LYS A 111 9.39 -19.97 7.62
C LYS A 111 10.41 -18.93 7.12
N GLU A 112 10.90 -19.07 5.90
CA GLU A 112 11.83 -18.11 5.30
C GLU A 112 11.18 -16.72 5.16
N GLN A 113 9.95 -16.66 4.63
CA GLN A 113 9.18 -15.42 4.55
C GLN A 113 8.95 -14.77 5.91
N PHE A 114 8.72 -15.57 6.95
CA PHE A 114 8.52 -15.07 8.31
C PHE A 114 9.79 -14.43 8.87
N GLU A 115 10.96 -15.04 8.66
CA GLU A 115 12.24 -14.47 9.09
C GLU A 115 12.59 -13.19 8.32
N ASP A 116 12.33 -13.14 7.01
CA ASP A 116 12.55 -11.94 6.20
C ASP A 116 11.62 -10.80 6.62
N MET A 117 10.35 -11.11 6.88
CA MET A 117 9.38 -10.14 7.39
C MET A 117 9.81 -9.60 8.76
N ARG A 118 10.31 -10.47 9.65
CA ARG A 118 10.81 -10.09 10.96
C ARG A 118 12.04 -9.18 10.87
N LYS A 119 12.98 -9.47 9.96
CA LYS A 119 14.12 -8.55 9.68
C LYS A 119 13.64 -7.20 9.18
N THR A 120 12.72 -7.19 8.22
CA THR A 120 12.17 -5.95 7.67
C THR A 120 11.52 -5.08 8.74
N ILE A 121 10.74 -5.68 9.64
CA ILE A 121 10.13 -4.97 10.78
C ILE A 121 11.22 -4.36 11.67
N MET A 122 12.27 -5.12 11.97
CA MET A 122 13.38 -4.62 12.80
C MET A 122 14.12 -3.45 12.13
N ASP A 123 14.40 -3.55 10.83
CA ASP A 123 15.06 -2.49 10.07
C ASP A 123 14.20 -1.22 9.98
N LEU A 124 12.89 -1.37 9.77
CA LEU A 124 11.95 -0.25 9.79
C LEU A 124 11.87 0.41 11.15
N HIS A 125 11.86 -0.37 12.23
CA HIS A 125 11.87 0.18 13.60
C HIS A 125 13.13 0.99 13.85
N ASN A 126 14.31 0.41 13.56
CA ASN A 126 15.59 1.11 13.71
C ASN A 126 15.62 2.42 12.90
N LYS A 127 15.10 2.40 11.67
CA LYS A 127 15.08 3.57 10.80
C LYS A 127 14.11 4.64 11.30
N ASN A 128 12.99 4.23 11.88
CA ASN A 128 12.06 5.15 12.52
C ASN A 128 12.71 5.83 13.73
N ASP A 129 13.37 5.04 14.59
CA ASP A 129 14.09 5.56 15.76
C ASP A 129 15.20 6.56 15.35
N GLU A 130 15.96 6.26 14.30
CA GLU A 130 16.96 7.17 13.74
C GLU A 130 16.36 8.48 13.23
N LEU A 131 15.23 8.42 12.54
CA LEU A 131 14.55 9.59 12.00
C LEU A 131 13.96 10.45 13.12
N GLU A 132 13.34 9.84 14.13
CA GLU A 132 12.84 10.55 15.31
C GLU A 132 13.97 11.24 16.07
N GLN A 133 15.12 10.58 16.22
CA GLN A 133 16.28 11.20 16.85
C GLN A 133 16.84 12.38 16.04
N LYS A 134 16.89 12.25 14.70
CA LYS A 134 17.34 13.35 13.82
C LYS A 134 16.38 14.54 13.87
N SER A 135 15.08 14.28 13.76
CA SER A 135 14.04 15.33 13.88
C SER A 135 14.13 16.07 15.22
N SER A 136 14.30 15.33 16.32
CA SER A 136 14.49 15.95 17.63
C SER A 136 15.78 16.77 17.74
N LYS A 137 16.89 16.30 17.16
CA LYS A 137 18.16 17.07 17.14
C LYS A 137 18.02 18.36 16.33
N GLU A 138 17.47 18.27 15.12
CA GLU A 138 17.25 19.44 14.26
C GLU A 138 16.35 20.47 14.94
N HIS A 139 15.25 20.04 15.57
CA HIS A 139 14.35 20.94 16.28
C HIS A 139 15.02 21.67 17.46
N ASN A 140 15.84 20.96 18.23
CA ASN A 140 16.60 21.57 19.33
C ASN A 140 17.66 22.56 18.84
N ASP A 141 18.35 22.24 17.74
CA ASP A 141 19.36 23.13 17.15
C ASP A 141 18.72 24.40 16.60
N THR A 142 17.59 24.29 15.88
CA THR A 142 16.83 25.46 15.41
C THR A 142 16.36 26.32 16.58
N THR A 143 15.78 25.71 17.62
CA THR A 143 15.33 26.45 18.82
C THR A 143 16.49 27.17 19.52
N THR A 144 17.65 26.53 19.57
CA THR A 144 18.86 27.13 20.17
C THR A 144 19.37 28.30 19.33
N ASP A 145 19.34 28.19 18.00
CA ASP A 145 19.75 29.26 17.10
C ASP A 145 18.81 30.47 17.16
N ASP A 146 17.50 30.22 17.17
CA ASP A 146 16.48 31.27 17.34
C ASP A 146 16.64 32.01 18.67
N MET A 147 16.90 31.28 19.77
CA MET A 147 17.21 31.89 21.07
C MET A 147 18.46 32.77 21.02
N ARG A 148 19.53 32.35 20.33
CA ARG A 148 20.75 33.16 20.19
C ARG A 148 20.48 34.42 19.38
N SER A 149 19.74 34.30 18.28
CA SER A 149 19.35 35.42 17.42
C SER A 149 18.51 36.44 18.19
N LEU A 150 17.54 35.98 18.99
CA LEU A 150 16.74 36.84 19.87
C LEU A 150 17.63 37.58 20.89
N LEU A 151 18.55 36.89 21.55
CA LEU A 151 19.47 37.50 22.51
C LEU A 151 20.36 38.56 21.85
N GLU A 152 20.78 38.35 20.60
CA GLU A 152 21.57 39.34 19.86
C GLU A 152 20.75 40.59 19.52
N ILE A 153 19.49 40.40 19.10
CA ILE A 153 18.55 41.50 18.87
C ILE A 153 18.32 42.28 20.17
N MET A 154 18.10 41.58 21.29
CA MET A 154 17.92 42.21 22.61
C MET A 154 19.15 43.04 23.02
N LYS A 155 20.37 42.50 22.85
CA LYS A 155 21.61 43.25 23.12
C LYS A 155 21.77 44.49 22.24
N ARG A 156 21.39 44.41 20.96
CA ARG A 156 21.40 45.57 20.05
C ARG A 156 20.37 46.62 20.46
N ALA A 157 19.16 46.20 20.84
CA ALA A 157 18.12 47.09 21.34
C ALA A 157 18.53 47.79 22.65
N GLU A 158 19.20 47.06 23.55
CA GLU A 158 19.76 47.61 24.80
C GLU A 158 20.85 48.65 24.52
N LYS A 159 21.75 48.38 23.56
CA LYS A 159 22.79 49.33 23.12
C LYS A 159 22.21 50.61 22.48
N LEU A 160 21.04 50.51 21.85
CA LEU A 160 20.30 51.64 21.28
C LEU A 160 19.43 52.40 22.31
N GLY A 161 19.46 51.99 23.58
CA GLY A 161 18.70 52.64 24.66
C GLY A 161 17.19 52.37 24.63
N LEU A 162 16.75 51.36 23.87
CA LEU A 162 15.33 51.02 23.70
C LEU A 162 14.78 50.13 24.82
N THR A 163 15.64 49.56 25.66
CA THR A 163 15.25 48.73 26.80
C THR A 163 15.20 49.58 28.07
N ASN A 164 14.02 50.09 28.41
CA ASN A 164 13.80 50.75 29.70
C ASN A 164 13.83 49.70 30.82
N ARG A 165 14.98 49.52 31.48
CA ARG A 165 15.02 48.84 32.78
C ARG A 165 14.52 49.83 33.82
N GLU A 166 13.21 49.84 34.07
CA GLU A 166 12.69 50.40 35.31
C GLU A 166 13.37 49.65 36.47
N LYS A 167 14.27 50.35 37.17
CA LYS A 167 14.84 49.81 38.41
C LYS A 167 13.69 49.71 39.41
N PRO A 168 13.54 48.58 40.14
CA PRO A 168 12.56 48.53 41.22
C PRO A 168 12.94 49.61 42.25
N ALA A 169 11.98 50.50 42.53
CA ALA A 169 12.14 51.53 43.54
C ALA A 169 12.34 50.86 44.91
N ILE A 170 13.36 51.33 45.64
CA ILE A 170 13.62 51.02 47.05
C ILE A 170 12.57 51.74 47.90
#